data_AF-A0A497FUC9-F1
#
_entry.id   AF-A0A497FUC9-F1
#
_cell.length_a   1.000
_cell.length_b   1.000
_cell.length_c   1.000
_cell.angle_alpha   90.00
_cell.angle_beta   90.00
_cell.angle_gamma   90.00
#
_symmetry.space_group_name_H-M   'P 1'
#
loop_
_entity.id
_entity.type
_entity.pdbx_description
1 polymer ?
#
loop_
_entity_poly.entity_id
_entity_poly.type
_entity_poly.pdbx_seq_one_letter_code
_entity_poly.pdbx_strand_id
1 'polypeptide(L)'
;GVVKAESIDIGGGIEAEKIECEVLDVSGSVEVSKIEAKQVFLGKNSRVSGTIIAEEVEVGEKSRVDSVYADTVTVCERARVRKVAGREVFVERGARIDKVEYVTRLEVEEGAIIREKEQISKLIKPSEAMSEKS
;
A
#
# COMPACT_ATOMS: atom_id res chain seq x y z
N GLY A 1 6.48 -19.01 3.73
CA GLY A 1 5.19 -19.74 3.76
C GLY A 1 4.07 -18.85 3.26
N VAL A 2 3.08 -19.43 2.57
CA VAL A 2 1.97 -18.68 1.96
C VAL A 2 0.71 -18.78 2.82
N VAL A 3 0.07 -17.65 3.09
CA VAL A 3 -1.23 -17.56 3.76
C VAL A 3 -2.29 -17.22 2.73
N LYS A 4 -3.35 -18.03 2.65
CA LYS A 4 -4.48 -17.79 1.75
C LYS A 4 -5.80 -17.89 2.52
N ALA A 5 -6.66 -16.89 2.36
CA ALA A 5 -8.02 -16.89 2.88
C ALA A 5 -8.87 -15.88 2.11
N GLU A 6 -10.19 -15.90 2.28
CA GLU A 6 -11.05 -14.85 1.72
C GLU A 6 -10.85 -13.52 2.48
N SER A 7 -10.92 -13.56 3.81
CA SER A 7 -10.66 -12.41 4.67
C SER A 7 -9.60 -12.76 5.70
N ILE A 8 -8.73 -11.80 6.02
CA ILE A 8 -7.66 -11.93 7.02
C ILE A 8 -7.67 -10.68 7.92
N ASP A 9 -7.76 -10.91 9.23
CA ASP A 9 -7.60 -9.90 10.27
C ASP A 9 -6.31 -10.13 11.05
N ILE A 10 -5.44 -9.12 11.11
CA ILE A 10 -4.16 -9.18 11.82
C ILE A 10 -4.13 -8.11 12.92
N GLY A 11 -4.51 -8.51 14.13
CA GLY A 11 -4.40 -7.65 15.32
C GLY A 11 -3.00 -7.62 15.94
N GLY A 12 -2.18 -8.65 15.70
CA GLY A 12 -0.88 -8.87 16.34
C GLY A 12 0.29 -8.74 15.38
N GLY A 13 1.12 -9.77 15.31
CA GLY A 13 2.25 -9.85 14.37
C GLY A 13 2.08 -11.05 13.45
N ILE A 14 2.45 -10.92 12.18
CA ILE A 14 2.66 -12.06 11.29
C ILE A 14 3.97 -11.91 10.51
N GLU A 15 4.64 -13.03 10.33
CA GLU A 15 5.73 -13.18 9.36
C GLU A 15 5.28 -14.23 8.33
N ALA A 16 5.27 -13.85 7.06
CA ALA A 16 4.89 -14.72 5.96
C ALA A 16 5.76 -14.42 4.74
N GLU A 17 5.75 -15.31 3.77
CA GLU A 17 6.40 -15.03 2.48
C GLU A 17 5.44 -14.31 1.54
N LYS A 18 4.20 -14.80 1.50
CA LYS A 18 3.12 -14.24 0.68
C LYS A 18 1.79 -14.33 1.41
N ILE A 19 0.98 -13.29 1.29
CA ILE A 19 -0.42 -13.27 1.72
C ILE A 19 -1.29 -13.05 0.48
N GLU A 20 -2.29 -13.90 0.28
CA GLU A 20 -3.31 -13.77 -0.77
C GLU A 20 -4.69 -13.79 -0.14
N CYS A 21 -5.48 -12.73 -0.32
CA CYS A 21 -6.85 -12.67 0.17
C CYS A 21 -7.73 -11.71 -0.63
N GLU A 22 -9.03 -11.67 -0.36
CA GLU A 22 -9.92 -10.66 -0.93
C GLU A 22 -9.81 -9.37 -0.10
N VAL A 23 -9.91 -9.50 1.22
CA VAL A 23 -9.86 -8.39 2.18
C VAL A 23 -8.79 -8.65 3.24
N LEU A 24 -7.96 -7.65 3.52
CA LEU A 24 -6.95 -7.68 4.57
C LEU A 24 -7.11 -6.48 5.50
N ASP A 25 -7.31 -6.73 6.80
CA ASP A 25 -7.23 -5.70 7.84
C ASP A 25 -5.99 -5.95 8.72
N VAL A 26 -5.20 -4.90 8.93
CA VAL A 26 -3.98 -4.94 9.74
C VAL A 26 -4.00 -3.84 10.77
N SER A 27 -4.24 -4.20 12.02
CA SER A 27 -4.04 -3.30 13.16
C SER A 27 -2.65 -3.44 13.80
N GLY A 28 -1.88 -4.45 13.38
CA GLY A 28 -0.60 -4.81 13.98
C GLY A 28 0.62 -4.66 13.07
N SER A 29 1.52 -5.65 13.11
CA SER A 29 2.76 -5.69 12.33
C SER A 29 2.76 -6.87 11.35
N VAL A 30 3.16 -6.62 10.11
CA VAL A 30 3.27 -7.62 9.05
C VAL A 30 4.66 -7.53 8.43
N GLU A 31 5.36 -8.65 8.44
CA GLU A 31 6.60 -8.84 7.68
C GLU A 31 6.34 -9.85 6.57
N VAL A 32 6.40 -9.38 5.33
CA VAL A 32 6.00 -10.17 4.16
C VAL A 32 6.74 -9.73 2.91
N SER A 33 7.06 -10.65 2.01
CA SER A 33 7.62 -10.24 0.71
C SER A 33 6.55 -9.57 -0.15
N LYS A 34 5.34 -10.15 -0.19
CA LYS A 34 4.24 -9.70 -1.04
C LYS A 34 2.85 -9.95 -0.42
N ILE A 35 1.99 -8.95 -0.47
CA ILE A 35 0.54 -9.07 -0.25
C ILE A 35 -0.15 -8.87 -1.59
N GLU A 36 -1.05 -9.78 -1.95
CA GLU A 36 -1.99 -9.62 -3.06
C GLU A 36 -3.41 -9.68 -2.49
N ALA A 37 -4.15 -8.57 -2.61
CA ALA A 37 -5.55 -8.53 -2.17
C ALA A 37 -6.42 -7.67 -3.08
N LYS A 38 -7.74 -7.68 -2.92
CA LYS A 38 -8.58 -6.64 -3.54
C LYS A 38 -8.56 -5.37 -2.71
N GLN A 39 -8.76 -5.52 -1.40
CA GLN A 39 -8.80 -4.40 -0.46
C GLN A 39 -7.84 -4.63 0.71
N VAL A 40 -7.08 -3.60 1.07
CA VAL A 40 -6.19 -3.62 2.24
C VAL A 40 -6.44 -2.39 3.11
N PHE A 41 -6.81 -2.63 4.35
CA PHE A 41 -7.02 -1.61 5.38
C PHE A 41 -5.92 -1.75 6.42
N LEU A 42 -5.09 -0.73 6.56
CA LEU A 42 -4.07 -0.68 7.59
C LEU A 42 -4.57 0.22 8.70
N GLY A 43 -4.89 -0.36 9.85
CA GLY A 43 -5.28 0.37 11.04
C GLY A 43 -4.18 1.32 11.55
N LYS A 44 -4.54 2.12 12.53
CA LYS A 44 -3.68 3.13 13.14
C LYS A 44 -2.41 2.54 13.78
N ASN A 45 -1.26 3.17 13.53
CA ASN A 45 0.07 2.72 13.99
C ASN A 45 0.50 1.34 13.48
N SER A 46 -0.14 0.80 12.44
CA SER A 46 0.27 -0.47 11.87
C SER A 46 1.63 -0.34 11.17
N ARG A 47 2.31 -1.49 10.99
CA ARG A 47 3.58 -1.57 10.29
C ARG A 47 3.55 -2.71 9.29
N VAL A 48 3.76 -2.41 8.02
CA VAL A 48 3.89 -3.40 6.95
C VAL A 48 5.24 -3.24 6.27
N SER A 49 6.11 -4.22 6.50
CA SER A 49 7.38 -4.37 5.79
C SER A 49 7.15 -5.33 4.64
N GLY A 50 7.10 -4.80 3.41
CA GLY A 50 6.74 -5.59 2.23
C GLY A 50 6.09 -4.79 1.11
N THR A 51 5.74 -5.50 0.03
CA THR A 51 5.01 -4.92 -1.10
C THR A 51 3.53 -5.28 -1.02
N ILE A 52 2.67 -4.27 -0.97
CA ILE A 52 1.22 -4.41 -1.07
C ILE A 52 0.78 -4.20 -2.52
N ILE A 53 0.03 -5.15 -3.08
CA ILE A 53 -0.60 -5.05 -4.39
C ILE A 53 -2.09 -5.27 -4.22
N ALA A 54 -2.89 -4.25 -4.54
CA ALA A 54 -4.34 -4.34 -4.42
C ALA A 54 -5.10 -3.53 -5.46
N GLU A 55 -6.44 -3.52 -5.38
CA GLU A 55 -7.28 -2.57 -6.10
C GLU A 55 -7.42 -1.29 -5.26
N GLU A 56 -7.63 -1.44 -3.95
CA GLU A 56 -7.81 -0.35 -3.00
C GLU A 56 -6.93 -0.56 -1.76
N VAL A 57 -6.25 0.51 -1.32
CA VAL A 57 -5.44 0.50 -0.10
C VAL A 57 -5.68 1.76 0.71
N GLU A 58 -6.00 1.58 1.99
CA GLU A 58 -6.01 2.65 3.00
C GLU A 58 -4.87 2.43 3.99
N VAL A 59 -3.92 3.38 4.01
CA VAL A 59 -2.82 3.40 4.96
C VAL A 59 -3.21 4.29 6.13
N GLY A 60 -3.65 3.69 7.23
CA GLY A 60 -4.15 4.43 8.39
C GLY A 60 -3.11 5.32 9.07
N GLU A 61 -3.61 6.15 9.98
CA GLU A 61 -2.84 7.18 10.65
C GLU A 61 -1.55 6.64 11.29
N LYS A 62 -0.46 7.39 11.13
CA LYS A 62 0.87 7.10 11.73
C LYS A 62 1.47 5.75 11.35
N SER A 63 0.88 5.03 10.42
CA SER A 63 1.34 3.71 9.97
C SER A 63 2.62 3.82 9.14
N ARG A 64 3.34 2.71 9.02
CA ARG A 64 4.58 2.64 8.23
C ARG A 64 4.49 1.52 7.21
N VAL A 65 4.68 1.84 5.94
CA VAL A 65 4.57 0.89 4.82
C VAL A 65 5.76 1.05 3.88
N ASP A 66 6.29 -0.06 3.38
CA ASP A 66 7.40 0.00 2.42
C ASP A 66 6.93 0.34 1.00
N SER A 67 6.04 -0.44 0.40
CA SER A 67 5.59 -0.19 -0.96
C SER A 67 4.12 -0.55 -1.18
N VAL A 68 3.40 0.33 -1.86
CA VAL A 68 1.98 0.16 -2.20
C VAL A 68 1.77 0.33 -3.70
N TYR A 69 1.08 -0.63 -4.31
CA TYR A 69 0.63 -0.61 -5.70
C TYR A 69 -0.87 -0.88 -5.75
N ALA A 70 -1.69 0.13 -6.03
CA ALA A 70 -3.14 -0.07 -6.11
C ALA A 70 -3.82 0.91 -7.07
N ASP A 71 -5.05 0.63 -7.50
CA ASP A 71 -5.76 1.58 -8.35
C ASP A 71 -6.11 2.84 -7.54
N THR A 72 -6.59 2.66 -6.30
CA THR A 72 -6.85 3.75 -5.36
C THR A 72 -5.99 3.58 -4.12
N VAL A 73 -5.29 4.65 -3.73
CA VAL A 73 -4.49 4.68 -2.49
C VAL A 73 -4.82 5.91 -1.67
N THR A 74 -5.22 5.68 -0.42
CA THR A 74 -5.37 6.74 0.60
C THR A 74 -4.26 6.59 1.62
N VAL A 75 -3.48 7.64 1.83
CA VAL A 75 -2.41 7.70 2.85
C VAL A 75 -2.83 8.68 3.93
N CYS A 76 -3.30 8.15 5.07
CA CYS A 76 -3.88 8.94 6.14
C CYS A 76 -2.85 9.74 6.96
N GLU A 77 -3.36 10.60 7.84
CA GLU A 77 -2.55 11.56 8.58
C GLU A 77 -1.27 10.97 9.19
N ARG A 78 -0.15 11.65 8.95
CA ARG A 78 1.17 11.33 9.54
C ARG A 78 1.70 9.92 9.25
N ALA A 79 1.08 9.17 8.33
CA ALA A 79 1.62 7.91 7.84
C ALA A 79 2.95 8.12 7.11
N ARG A 80 3.75 7.06 7.03
CA ARG A 80 5.02 7.07 6.28
C ARG A 80 5.04 5.91 5.29
N VAL A 81 5.20 6.23 4.01
CA VAL A 81 5.27 5.23 2.95
C VAL A 81 6.52 5.46 2.11
N ARG A 82 7.32 4.43 1.79
CA ARG A 82 8.49 4.68 0.92
C ARG A 82 8.05 4.88 -0.52
N LYS A 83 7.26 3.95 -1.07
CA LYS A 83 6.76 4.07 -2.45
C LYS A 83 5.26 3.87 -2.51
N VAL A 84 4.58 4.77 -3.22
CA VAL A 84 3.20 4.61 -3.64
C VAL A 84 3.14 4.67 -5.16
N ALA A 85 2.49 3.69 -5.78
CA ALA A 85 2.13 3.72 -7.18
C ALA A 85 0.63 3.47 -7.30
N GLY A 86 -0.12 4.38 -7.91
CA GLY A 86 -1.54 4.14 -8.13
C GLY A 86 -2.19 4.92 -9.26
N ARG A 87 -3.47 4.67 -9.54
CA ARG A 87 -4.19 5.52 -10.51
C ARG A 87 -4.60 6.82 -9.84
N GLU A 88 -5.24 6.70 -8.69
CA GLU A 88 -5.64 7.80 -7.83
C GLU A 88 -4.95 7.68 -6.48
N VAL A 89 -4.29 8.75 -6.06
CA VAL A 89 -3.55 8.80 -4.79
C VAL A 89 -4.00 10.02 -4.00
N PHE A 90 -4.46 9.79 -2.77
CA PHE A 90 -4.85 10.81 -1.80
C PHE A 90 -3.87 10.78 -0.63
N VAL A 91 -3.31 11.92 -0.28
CA VAL A 91 -2.30 12.04 0.76
C VAL A 91 -2.77 13.07 1.78
N GLU A 92 -3.11 12.61 2.98
CA GLU A 92 -3.63 13.44 4.06
C GLU A 92 -2.54 14.20 4.83
N ARG A 93 -3.00 15.14 5.66
CA ARG A 93 -2.18 16.05 6.47
C ARG A 93 -1.01 15.36 7.17
N GLY A 94 0.20 15.87 6.93
CA GLY A 94 1.40 15.47 7.64
C GLY A 94 1.97 14.10 7.27
N ALA A 95 1.37 13.38 6.33
CA ALA A 95 1.92 12.15 5.78
C ALA A 95 3.28 12.42 5.09
N ARG A 96 4.14 11.40 5.04
CA ARG A 96 5.44 11.49 4.37
C ARG A 96 5.60 10.33 3.40
N ILE A 97 5.87 10.65 2.13
CA ILE A 97 6.08 9.66 1.09
C ILE A 97 7.40 9.93 0.38
N ASP A 98 8.22 8.91 0.16
CA ASP A 98 9.49 9.10 -0.55
C ASP A 98 9.26 9.22 -2.07
N LYS A 99 8.53 8.28 -2.68
CA LYS A 99 8.17 8.33 -4.11
C LYS A 99 6.68 8.10 -4.33
N VAL A 100 6.06 8.94 -5.15
CA VAL A 100 4.68 8.75 -5.66
C VAL A 100 4.69 8.66 -7.18
N GLU A 101 4.15 7.58 -7.72
CA GLU A 101 3.86 7.41 -9.14
C GLU A 101 2.33 7.38 -9.32
N TYR A 102 1.75 8.27 -10.12
CA TYR A 102 0.28 8.35 -10.28
C TYR A 102 -0.16 8.45 -11.74
N VAL A 103 -1.35 7.94 -12.07
CA VAL A 103 -1.86 7.98 -13.46
C VAL A 103 -2.80 9.16 -13.68
N THR A 104 -3.92 9.19 -12.96
CA THR A 104 -5.01 10.14 -13.21
C THR A 104 -5.03 11.26 -12.19
N ARG A 105 -4.86 10.96 -10.91
CA ARG A 105 -5.08 11.94 -9.84
C ARG A 105 -4.11 11.78 -8.68
N LEU A 106 -3.57 12.91 -8.23
CA LEU A 106 -2.82 13.04 -6.99
C LEU A 106 -3.39 14.23 -6.21
N GLU A 107 -4.01 13.95 -5.07
CA GLU A 107 -4.50 14.96 -4.13
C GLU A 107 -3.62 14.95 -2.87
N VAL A 108 -3.16 16.12 -2.46
CA VAL A 108 -2.21 16.26 -1.35
C VAL A 108 -2.70 17.37 -0.43
N GLU A 109 -3.00 17.00 0.80
CA GLU A 109 -3.41 17.92 1.84
C GLU A 109 -2.23 18.72 2.42
N GLU A 110 -2.57 19.78 3.13
CA GLU A 110 -1.61 20.67 3.77
C GLU A 110 -0.64 19.91 4.71
N GLY A 111 0.65 20.21 4.59
CA GLY A 111 1.68 19.66 5.48
C GLY A 111 2.10 18.23 5.17
N ALA A 112 1.49 17.56 4.18
CA ALA A 112 2.05 16.34 3.62
C ALA A 112 3.35 16.62 2.87
N ILE A 113 4.30 15.67 2.92
CA ILE A 113 5.61 15.78 2.28
C ILE A 113 5.79 14.61 1.33
N ILE A 114 5.96 14.90 0.04
CA ILE A 114 6.32 13.93 -0.98
C ILE A 114 7.70 14.31 -1.51
N ARG A 115 8.70 13.43 -1.41
CA ARG A 115 10.06 13.76 -1.87
C ARG A 115 10.16 13.76 -3.39
N GLU A 116 9.62 12.75 -4.03
CA GLU A 116 9.60 12.60 -5.48
C GLU A 116 8.19 12.24 -5.95
N LYS A 117 7.71 12.91 -7.00
CA LYS A 117 6.42 12.60 -7.63
C LYS A 117 6.56 12.57 -9.14
N GLU A 118 5.93 11.59 -9.76
CA GLU A 118 5.95 11.37 -11.19
C GLU A 118 4.54 10.98 -11.67
N GLN A 119 4.04 11.67 -12.69
CA GLN A 119 2.83 11.23 -13.37
C GLN A 119 3.22 10.25 -14.48
N ILE A 120 2.64 9.06 -14.47
CA ILE A 120 2.93 7.98 -15.42
C ILE A 120 1.72 7.71 -16.32
N SER A 121 1.95 7.19 -17.53
CA SER A 121 0.87 6.92 -18.49
C SER A 121 0.03 5.69 -18.14
N LYS A 122 0.61 4.73 -17.41
CA LYS A 122 -0.04 3.47 -17.04
C LYS A 122 0.55 2.95 -15.73
N LEU A 123 -0.32 2.52 -14.81
CA LEU A 123 0.07 1.79 -13.61
C LEU A 123 0.53 0.37 -14.00
N ILE A 124 1.72 -0.03 -13.55
CA ILE A 124 2.25 -1.39 -13.72
C ILE A 124 2.38 -2.01 -12.33
N LYS A 125 1.50 -2.96 -11.99
CA LYS A 125 1.60 -3.68 -10.71
C LYS A 125 2.69 -4.76 -10.83
N PRO A 126 3.54 -4.99 -9.82
CA PRO A 126 4.60 -6.01 -9.90
C PRO A 126 4.11 -7.44 -10.18
N SER A 127 2.85 -7.77 -9.88
CA SER A 127 2.23 -9.04 -10.29
C SER A 127 2.04 -9.15 -11.81
N GLU A 128 1.81 -8.05 -12.51
CA GLU A 128 1.57 -8.00 -13.95
C GLU A 128 2.88 -8.05 -14.76
N ALA A 129 3.97 -7.49 -14.22
CA ALA A 129 5.29 -7.45 -14.88
C ALA A 129 5.94 -8.84 -15.07
N MET A 130 5.47 -9.87 -14.37
CA MET A 130 5.95 -11.25 -14.51
C MET A 130 5.25 -12.03 -15.64
N SER A 131 4.10 -11.55 -16.14
CA SER A 131 3.36 -12.22 -17.23
C SER A 131 3.85 -11.86 -18.63
N GLU A 132 4.61 -10.77 -18.80
CA GLU A 132 5.12 -10.33 -20.12
C GLU A 132 6.47 -10.97 -20.50
N LYS A 133 6.97 -11.94 -19.72
CA LYS A 133 8.24 -12.66 -19.98
C LYS A 133 8.09 -14.15 -20.31
N SER A 134 6.91 -14.61 -20.75
CA SER A 134 6.68 -15.99 -21.21
C SER A 134 6.55 -16.09 -22.71
#